data_AF-A0A2V8Z8D7-F1
#
_entry.id   AF-A0A2V8Z8D7-F1
#
_cell.length_a   1.000
_cell.length_b   1.000
_cell.length_c   1.000
_cell.angle_alpha   90.00
_cell.angle_beta   90.00
_cell.angle_gamma   90.00
#
_symmetry.space_group_name_H-M   'P 1'
#
loop_
_entity.id
_entity.type
_entity.pdbx_description
1 polymer ?
#
loop_
_entity_poly.entity_id
_entity_poly.type
_entity_poly.pdbx_seq_one_letter_code
_entity_poly.pdbx_strand_id
1 'polypeptide(L)'
;MSRPQQVALRVLPQLIFGRSHTYGGSFTGSGTVESVACMTRKDIASFHQTWFRPNNATLIVAGDTTLTDLTPKLERLFAGWKPQRIPPKNLATVLPSGSSTVYVIDRPGSAQSTIIAALIAPPPFAASEIAIAAMNDGLGGTFGSRSNMNLREEKHWSYGADSRLWPARGPRIFLAVASPELSLAKHEFAANGRFQFQLPAPCKEFWRPRRAISDHLAAQ
;
A
#
# COMPACT_ATOMS: atom_id res chain seq x y z
N MET A 1 -19.95 4.73 6.48
CA MET A 1 -19.12 4.21 5.37
C MET A 1 -19.82 3.01 4.74
N SER A 2 -20.14 3.05 3.44
CA SER A 2 -20.96 2.04 2.75
C SER A 2 -20.18 0.87 2.12
N ARG A 3 -18.84 0.93 2.07
CA ARG A 3 -18.01 -0.08 1.37
C ARG A 3 -17.11 -0.87 2.34
N PRO A 4 -17.18 -2.22 2.41
CA PRO A 4 -16.39 -3.03 3.33
C PRO A 4 -14.87 -2.80 3.22
N GLN A 5 -14.34 -2.72 2.00
CA GLN A 5 -12.91 -2.45 1.77
C GLN A 5 -12.42 -1.14 2.42
N GLN A 6 -13.22 -0.06 2.39
CA GLN A 6 -12.83 1.20 3.01
C GLN A 6 -12.74 1.10 4.53
N VAL A 7 -13.58 0.26 5.14
CA VAL A 7 -13.53 0.02 6.59
C VAL A 7 -12.24 -0.71 6.94
N ALA A 8 -11.86 -1.74 6.18
CA ALA A 8 -10.61 -2.46 6.39
C ALA A 8 -9.38 -1.56 6.19
N LEU A 9 -9.34 -0.79 5.09
CA LEU A 9 -8.25 0.17 4.82
C LEU A 9 -8.16 1.30 5.86
N ARG A 10 -9.22 1.53 6.65
CA ARG A 10 -9.18 2.51 7.73
C ARG A 10 -8.35 2.02 8.92
N VAL A 11 -8.45 0.74 9.26
CA VAL A 11 -7.82 0.15 10.46
C VAL A 11 -6.48 -0.51 10.17
N LEU A 12 -6.31 -1.08 8.97
CA LEU A 12 -5.14 -1.85 8.56
C LEU A 12 -3.79 -1.15 8.81
N PRO A 13 -3.60 0.15 8.52
CA PRO A 13 -2.30 0.80 8.69
C PRO A 13 -1.83 0.80 10.14
N GLN A 14 -2.76 1.05 11.07
CA GLN A 14 -2.45 1.05 12.49
C GLN A 14 -2.12 -0.35 13.00
N LEU A 15 -2.75 -1.40 12.45
CA LEU A 15 -2.47 -2.79 12.81
C LEU A 15 -1.09 -3.25 12.34
N ILE A 16 -0.62 -2.72 11.19
CA ILE A 16 0.67 -3.09 10.60
C ILE A 16 1.82 -2.24 11.15
N PHE A 17 1.66 -0.92 11.16
CA PHE A 17 2.73 0.02 11.50
C PHE A 17 2.70 0.48 12.96
N GLY A 18 1.58 0.28 13.67
CA GLY A 18 1.37 0.82 15.02
C GLY A 18 1.02 2.32 15.02
N ARG A 19 0.53 2.80 16.18
CA ARG A 19 0.02 4.18 16.34
C ARG A 19 1.11 5.26 16.28
N SER A 20 2.35 4.93 16.65
CA SER A 20 3.46 5.88 16.71
C SER A 20 4.22 6.05 15.39
N HIS A 21 3.92 5.22 14.39
CA HIS A 21 4.58 5.25 13.09
C HIS A 21 3.83 6.18 12.13
N THR A 22 4.56 6.90 11.25
CA THR A 22 3.94 7.88 10.34
C THR A 22 2.93 7.23 9.39
N TYR A 23 3.16 5.97 9.02
CA TYR A 23 2.25 5.19 8.16
C TYR A 23 1.12 4.50 8.93
N GLY A 24 0.99 4.71 10.25
CA GLY A 24 -0.11 4.16 11.06
C GLY A 24 -1.44 4.92 10.90
N GLY A 25 -1.42 6.09 10.24
CA GLY A 25 -2.63 6.85 9.92
C GLY A 25 -3.53 6.15 8.90
N SER A 26 -4.84 6.45 8.94
CA SER A 26 -5.81 5.84 8.02
C SER A 26 -5.45 6.08 6.56
N PHE A 27 -5.45 5.02 5.75
CA PHE A 27 -5.22 5.10 4.30
C PHE A 27 -6.30 5.86 3.54
N THR A 28 -7.46 6.08 4.16
CA THR A 28 -8.52 6.89 3.57
C THR A 28 -8.24 8.39 3.66
N GLY A 29 -7.24 8.81 4.45
CA GLY A 29 -6.92 10.22 4.67
C GLY A 29 -7.98 11.01 5.45
N SER A 30 -9.08 10.37 5.89
CA SER A 30 -10.24 11.09 6.43
C SER A 30 -10.10 11.54 7.90
N GLY A 31 -9.03 11.15 8.60
CA GLY A 31 -8.95 11.29 10.06
C GLY A 31 -10.07 10.53 10.81
N THR A 32 -10.25 10.86 12.09
CA THR A 32 -11.36 10.36 12.95
C THR A 32 -12.47 11.39 13.10
N VAL A 33 -13.67 10.96 13.50
CA VAL A 33 -14.82 11.86 13.74
C VAL A 33 -14.44 12.92 14.76
N GLU A 34 -13.78 12.49 15.84
CA GLU A 34 -13.32 13.35 16.93
C GLU A 34 -12.30 14.38 16.41
N SER A 35 -11.32 13.93 15.61
CA SER A 35 -10.29 14.82 15.06
C SER A 35 -10.85 15.87 14.10
N VAL A 36 -11.91 15.53 13.34
CA VAL A 36 -12.55 16.46 12.42
C VAL A 36 -13.45 17.42 13.19
N ALA A 37 -14.17 16.93 14.19
CA ALA A 37 -15.09 17.76 14.99
C ALA A 37 -14.37 18.82 15.83
N CYS A 38 -13.14 18.56 16.28
CA CYS A 38 -12.36 19.52 17.07
C CYS A 38 -11.37 20.37 16.24
N MET A 39 -11.27 20.13 14.93
CA MET A 39 -10.30 20.84 14.08
C MET A 39 -10.66 22.32 13.94
N THR A 40 -9.68 23.19 14.15
CA THR A 40 -9.84 24.64 14.05
C THR A 40 -9.11 25.22 12.83
N ARG A 41 -9.48 26.44 12.43
CA ARG A 41 -8.71 27.20 11.43
C ARG A 41 -7.24 27.37 11.82
N LYS A 42 -6.96 27.51 13.12
CA LYS A 42 -5.59 27.67 13.64
C LYS A 42 -4.77 26.43 13.36
N ASP A 43 -5.34 25.23 13.54
CA ASP A 43 -4.64 23.96 13.27
C ASP A 43 -4.26 23.83 11.80
N ILE A 44 -5.16 24.21 10.89
CA ILE A 44 -4.91 24.20 9.44
C ILE A 44 -3.81 25.20 9.07
N ALA A 45 -3.88 26.42 9.61
CA ALA A 45 -2.86 27.44 9.39
C ALA A 45 -1.49 27.00 9.91
N SER A 46 -1.44 26.41 11.10
CA SER A 46 -0.22 25.84 11.69
C SER A 46 0.32 24.67 10.88
N PHE A 47 -0.55 23.79 10.35
CA PHE A 47 -0.14 22.70 9.47
C PHE A 47 0.50 23.26 8.18
N HIS A 48 -0.14 24.22 7.52
CA HIS A 48 0.39 24.86 6.32
C HIS A 48 1.76 25.52 6.59
N GLN A 49 1.85 26.32 7.65
CA GLN A 49 3.11 26.95 8.06
C GLN A 49 4.19 25.91 8.42
N THR A 50 3.83 24.74 8.92
CA THR A 50 4.83 23.73 9.27
C THR A 50 5.34 22.97 8.05
N TRP A 51 4.43 22.55 7.16
CA TRP A 51 4.75 21.55 6.12
C TRP A 51 4.91 22.14 4.71
N PHE A 52 4.33 23.31 4.41
CA PHE A 52 4.43 23.95 3.09
C PHE A 52 5.64 24.89 3.07
N ARG A 53 6.81 24.30 2.81
CA ARG A 53 8.12 24.97 2.79
C ARG A 53 8.90 24.59 1.54
N PRO A 54 9.76 25.49 1.01
CA PRO A 54 10.48 25.23 -0.24
C PRO A 54 11.45 24.04 -0.10
N ASN A 55 12.04 23.85 1.08
CA ASN A 55 12.88 22.69 1.40
C ASN A 55 12.09 21.39 1.68
N ASN A 56 10.76 21.39 1.44
CA ASN A 56 9.88 20.24 1.54
C ASN A 56 8.93 20.13 0.33
N ALA A 57 9.28 20.74 -0.80
CA ALA A 57 8.45 20.79 -1.99
C ALA A 57 9.27 20.49 -3.25
N THR A 58 8.60 19.92 -4.26
CA THR A 58 9.16 19.68 -5.60
C THR A 58 8.17 20.26 -6.62
N LEU A 59 8.63 21.15 -7.49
CA LEU A 59 7.84 21.65 -8.61
C LEU A 59 8.21 20.85 -9.86
N ILE A 60 7.21 20.21 -10.48
CA ILE A 60 7.36 19.45 -11.72
C ILE A 60 6.63 20.22 -12.81
N VAL A 61 7.34 20.56 -13.89
CA VAL A 61 6.79 21.27 -15.06
C VAL A 61 7.01 20.40 -16.29
N ALA A 62 5.94 20.17 -17.07
CA ALA A 62 6.00 19.42 -18.32
C ALA A 62 5.22 20.20 -19.39
N GLY A 63 5.85 20.44 -20.54
CA GLY A 63 5.29 21.21 -21.65
C GLY A 63 6.39 21.83 -22.52
N ASP A 64 5.98 22.65 -23.49
CA ASP A 64 6.88 23.38 -24.39
C ASP A 64 7.47 24.60 -23.66
N THR A 65 8.55 24.37 -22.93
CA THR A 65 9.22 25.39 -22.12
C THR A 65 10.65 24.98 -21.83
N THR A 66 11.50 25.95 -21.52
CA THR A 66 12.88 25.71 -21.12
C THR A 66 13.12 26.10 -19.67
N LEU A 67 14.20 25.58 -19.06
CA LEU A 67 14.65 26.04 -17.74
C LEU A 67 15.06 27.51 -17.76
N THR A 68 15.64 27.98 -18.88
CA THR A 68 16.03 29.38 -19.06
C THR A 68 14.85 30.33 -18.96
N ASP A 69 13.70 29.96 -19.54
CA ASP A 69 12.48 30.78 -19.51
C ASP A 69 11.74 30.71 -18.17
N LEU A 70 11.81 29.56 -17.50
CA LEU A 70 11.07 29.30 -16.26
C LEU A 70 11.79 29.82 -15.02
N THR A 71 13.10 29.58 -14.92
CA THR A 71 13.86 29.81 -13.69
C THR A 71 13.69 31.25 -13.18
N PRO A 72 13.88 32.30 -14.01
CA PRO A 72 13.71 33.68 -13.55
C PRO A 72 12.27 34.00 -13.08
N LYS A 73 11.26 33.40 -13.73
CA LYS A 73 9.85 33.58 -13.36
C LYS A 73 9.57 32.93 -12.01
N LEU A 74 10.06 31.71 -11.80
CA LEU A 74 9.88 30.95 -10.57
C LEU A 74 10.64 31.59 -9.40
N GLU A 75 11.90 32.00 -9.62
CA GLU A 75 12.69 32.72 -8.63
C GLU A 75 12.00 34.01 -8.19
N ARG A 76 11.45 34.78 -9.13
CA ARG A 76 10.68 35.99 -8.82
C ARG A 76 9.41 35.68 -8.04
N LEU A 77 8.62 34.68 -8.47
CA LEU A 77 7.36 34.31 -7.82
C LEU A 77 7.55 33.78 -6.39
N PHE A 78 8.62 32.99 -6.17
CA PHE A 78 8.88 32.32 -4.90
C PHE A 78 9.98 32.99 -4.08
N ALA A 79 10.46 34.18 -4.45
CA ALA A 79 11.56 34.88 -3.76
C ALA A 79 11.35 35.02 -2.25
N GLY A 80 10.09 35.23 -1.81
CA GLY A 80 9.69 35.36 -0.41
C GLY A 80 9.47 34.05 0.33
N TRP A 81 9.43 32.91 -0.36
CA TRP A 81 9.18 31.61 0.26
C TRP A 81 10.48 31.02 0.78
N LYS A 82 10.75 31.19 2.08
CA LYS A 82 12.02 30.82 2.71
C LYS A 82 11.99 29.42 3.36
N PRO A 83 13.11 28.68 3.33
CA PRO A 83 13.25 27.41 4.05
C PRO A 83 13.01 27.55 5.55
N GLN A 84 12.45 26.51 6.17
CA GLN A 84 12.31 26.42 7.63
C GLN A 84 12.49 24.98 8.11
N ARG A 85 12.65 24.82 9.43
CA ARG A 85 12.75 23.50 10.06
C ARG A 85 11.46 22.70 9.84
N ILE A 86 11.60 21.50 9.28
CA ILE A 86 10.51 20.54 9.12
C ILE A 86 10.61 19.50 10.24
N PRO A 87 9.52 19.18 10.96
CA PRO A 87 9.54 18.11 11.95
C PRO A 87 9.88 16.75 11.28
N PRO A 88 10.73 15.92 11.91
CA PRO A 88 11.06 14.61 11.36
C PRO A 88 9.82 13.70 11.34
N LYS A 89 9.78 12.77 10.39
CA LYS A 89 8.78 11.71 10.32
C LYS A 89 9.40 10.40 10.82
N ASN A 90 8.66 9.65 11.64
CA ASN A 90 9.04 8.30 12.01
C ASN A 90 8.78 7.36 10.83
N LEU A 91 9.85 6.97 10.13
CA LEU A 91 9.85 6.04 8.99
C LEU A 91 10.68 4.79 9.31
N ALA A 92 10.79 4.43 10.58
CA ALA A 92 11.58 3.29 11.03
C ALA A 92 11.12 1.98 10.37
N THR A 93 12.05 1.05 10.15
CA THR A 93 11.72 -0.28 9.67
C THR A 93 10.80 -0.98 10.65
N VAL A 94 9.66 -1.47 10.16
CA VAL A 94 8.76 -2.31 10.95
C VAL A 94 9.02 -3.76 10.58
N LEU A 95 9.31 -4.59 11.57
CA LEU A 95 9.53 -6.01 11.37
C LEU A 95 8.18 -6.74 11.30
N PRO A 96 8.02 -7.72 10.39
CA PRO A 96 6.84 -8.57 10.37
C PRO A 96 6.64 -9.24 11.74
N SER A 97 5.40 -9.31 12.21
CA SER A 97 5.08 -10.18 13.34
C SER A 97 5.36 -11.62 12.92
N GLY A 98 6.12 -12.37 13.73
CA GLY A 98 6.45 -13.77 13.45
C GLY A 98 5.23 -14.71 13.42
N SER A 99 4.04 -14.22 13.78
CA SER A 99 2.76 -14.91 13.70
C SER A 99 1.78 -14.18 12.77
N SER A 100 0.98 -14.97 12.05
CA SER A 100 -0.16 -14.45 11.28
C SER A 100 -1.30 -14.08 12.22
N THR A 101 -1.82 -12.86 12.10
CA THR A 101 -2.97 -12.40 12.89
C THR A 101 -4.17 -12.17 11.98
N VAL A 102 -5.34 -12.64 12.39
CA VAL A 102 -6.59 -12.46 11.65
C VAL A 102 -7.46 -11.44 12.40
N TYR A 103 -7.91 -10.41 11.68
CA TYR A 103 -8.86 -9.43 12.18
C TYR A 103 -10.18 -9.59 11.43
N VAL A 104 -11.27 -9.72 12.17
CA VAL A 104 -12.62 -9.83 11.61
C VAL A 104 -13.38 -8.55 11.93
N ILE A 105 -13.91 -7.91 10.90
CA ILE A 105 -14.76 -6.74 11.03
C ILE A 105 -16.15 -7.16 10.57
N ASP A 106 -17.07 -7.29 11.51
CA ASP A 106 -18.45 -7.58 11.16
C ASP A 106 -19.10 -6.35 10.51
N ARG A 107 -19.85 -6.61 9.44
CA ARG A 107 -20.57 -5.60 8.68
C ARG A 107 -21.87 -6.21 8.15
N PRO A 108 -22.91 -6.23 9.00
CA PRO A 108 -24.23 -6.75 8.62
C PRO A 108 -24.75 -6.10 7.34
N GLY A 109 -25.44 -6.88 6.50
CA GLY A 109 -26.03 -6.40 5.24
C GLY A 109 -25.05 -6.19 4.08
N SER A 110 -23.81 -6.66 4.19
CA SER A 110 -22.87 -6.64 3.06
C SER A 110 -23.16 -7.78 2.08
N ALA A 111 -23.34 -7.45 0.80
CA ALA A 111 -23.56 -8.45 -0.26
C ALA A 111 -22.32 -9.34 -0.51
N GLN A 112 -21.12 -8.83 -0.23
CA GLN A 112 -19.84 -9.53 -0.42
C GLN A 112 -18.95 -9.37 0.80
N SER A 113 -18.11 -10.38 1.05
CA SER A 113 -16.99 -10.27 1.98
C SER A 113 -15.81 -9.59 1.29
N THR A 114 -15.01 -8.83 2.03
CA THR A 114 -13.70 -8.39 1.56
C THR A 114 -12.63 -9.05 2.42
N ILE A 115 -11.76 -9.83 1.79
CA ILE A 115 -10.60 -10.43 2.42
C ILE A 115 -9.38 -9.64 2.00
N ILE A 116 -8.60 -9.20 2.99
CA ILE A 116 -7.37 -8.47 2.77
C ILE A 116 -6.23 -9.21 3.47
N ALA A 117 -5.22 -9.60 2.72
CA ALA A 117 -3.94 -10.05 3.24
C ALA A 117 -2.92 -8.93 3.05
N ALA A 118 -2.13 -8.64 4.08
CA ALA A 118 -1.19 -7.55 4.05
C ALA A 118 0.14 -7.93 4.71
N LEU A 119 1.23 -7.52 4.08
CA LEU A 119 2.59 -7.76 4.55
C LEU A 119 3.40 -6.46 4.44
N ILE A 120 4.40 -6.32 5.31
CA ILE A 120 5.40 -5.27 5.16
C ILE A 120 6.40 -5.73 4.10
N ALA A 121 6.65 -4.86 3.13
CA ALA A 121 7.63 -5.06 2.07
C ALA A 121 8.73 -3.97 2.17
N PRO A 122 9.94 -4.25 1.66
CA PRO A 122 11.02 -3.28 1.56
C PRO A 122 10.60 -2.00 0.82
N PRO A 123 11.21 -0.84 1.11
CA PRO A 123 10.93 0.42 0.41
C PRO A 123 11.12 0.28 -1.11
N PRO A 124 10.49 1.16 -1.92
CA PRO A 124 10.79 1.26 -3.34
C PRO A 124 12.29 1.46 -3.57
N PHE A 125 12.79 0.94 -4.70
CA PHE A 125 14.20 1.05 -5.11
C PHE A 125 15.20 0.26 -4.24
N ALA A 126 14.73 -0.67 -3.41
CA ALA A 126 15.62 -1.69 -2.85
C ALA A 126 16.26 -2.51 -3.98
N ALA A 127 17.41 -3.14 -3.74
CA ALA A 127 18.05 -4.03 -4.72
C ALA A 127 17.11 -5.15 -5.21
N SER A 128 16.13 -5.53 -4.39
CA SER A 128 15.09 -6.51 -4.69
C SER A 128 13.84 -5.95 -5.39
N GLU A 129 13.79 -4.66 -5.75
CA GLU A 129 12.59 -4.02 -6.32
C GLU A 129 12.05 -4.77 -7.53
N ILE A 130 12.92 -5.09 -8.50
CA ILE A 130 12.54 -5.80 -9.73
C ILE A 130 12.00 -7.19 -9.39
N ALA A 131 12.64 -7.91 -8.47
CA ALA A 131 12.20 -9.23 -8.04
C ALA A 131 10.83 -9.19 -7.32
N ILE A 132 10.61 -8.18 -6.48
CA ILE A 132 9.34 -7.96 -5.77
C ILE A 132 8.23 -7.57 -6.75
N ALA A 133 8.52 -6.73 -7.75
CA ALA A 133 7.58 -6.35 -8.80
C ALA A 133 7.18 -7.57 -9.64
N ALA A 134 8.16 -8.36 -10.11
CA ALA A 134 7.90 -9.59 -10.86
C ALA A 134 7.10 -10.63 -10.05
N MET A 135 7.39 -10.75 -8.74
CA MET A 135 6.59 -11.58 -7.83
C MET A 135 5.13 -11.08 -7.77
N ASN A 136 4.93 -9.77 -7.62
CA ASN A 136 3.60 -9.20 -7.58
C ASN A 136 2.84 -9.45 -8.89
N ASP A 137 3.46 -9.23 -10.05
CA ASP A 137 2.83 -9.41 -11.36
C ASP A 137 2.34 -10.84 -11.60
N GLY A 138 3.15 -11.83 -11.21
CA GLY A 138 2.77 -13.23 -11.28
C GLY A 138 1.71 -13.64 -10.26
N LEU A 139 1.71 -13.03 -9.07
CA LEU A 139 0.79 -13.36 -7.98
C LEU A 139 -0.59 -12.73 -8.17
N GLY A 140 -0.67 -11.41 -8.33
CA GLY A 140 -1.93 -10.65 -8.33
C GLY A 140 -1.87 -9.27 -9.00
N GLY A 141 -0.72 -8.83 -9.50
CA GLY A 141 -0.48 -7.48 -10.01
C GLY A 141 -1.03 -7.21 -11.41
N THR A 142 -1.33 -8.27 -12.16
CA THR A 142 -1.82 -8.20 -13.54
C THR A 142 -3.16 -8.93 -13.69
N PHE A 143 -3.88 -8.67 -14.78
CA PHE A 143 -5.15 -9.34 -15.06
C PHE A 143 -4.98 -10.87 -15.19
N GLY A 144 -3.93 -11.32 -15.88
CA GLY A 144 -3.61 -12.75 -16.05
C GLY A 144 -2.85 -13.37 -14.88
N SER A 145 -2.80 -12.71 -13.73
CA SER A 145 -2.09 -13.21 -12.55
C SER A 145 -2.75 -14.46 -11.96
N ARG A 146 -1.97 -15.25 -11.21
CA ARG A 146 -2.40 -16.54 -10.67
C ARG A 146 -3.60 -16.43 -9.73
N SER A 147 -3.59 -15.45 -8.82
CA SER A 147 -4.71 -15.26 -7.89
C SER A 147 -5.99 -14.88 -8.61
N ASN A 148 -5.91 -14.02 -9.62
CA ASN A 148 -7.08 -13.64 -10.40
C ASN A 148 -7.59 -14.82 -11.23
N MET A 149 -6.73 -15.55 -11.96
CA MET A 149 -7.14 -16.73 -12.74
C MET A 149 -7.75 -17.82 -11.87
N ASN A 150 -7.15 -18.12 -10.72
CA ASN A 150 -7.68 -19.15 -9.82
C ASN A 150 -9.03 -18.75 -9.21
N LEU A 151 -9.11 -17.55 -8.61
CA LEU A 151 -10.29 -17.15 -7.85
C LEU A 151 -11.46 -16.68 -8.73
N ARG A 152 -11.19 -16.08 -9.89
CA ARG A 152 -12.21 -15.55 -10.79
C ARG A 152 -12.58 -16.55 -11.90
N GLU A 153 -11.59 -17.07 -12.61
CA GLU A 153 -11.84 -17.85 -13.84
C GLU A 153 -12.04 -19.34 -13.54
N GLU A 154 -11.20 -19.94 -12.69
CA GLU A 154 -11.32 -21.38 -12.39
C GLU A 154 -12.43 -21.65 -11.36
N LYS A 155 -12.43 -20.89 -10.26
CA LYS A 155 -13.32 -21.16 -9.12
C LYS A 155 -14.62 -20.34 -9.14
N HIS A 156 -14.66 -19.21 -9.85
CA HIS A 156 -15.79 -18.26 -9.83
C HIS A 156 -16.15 -17.75 -8.42
N TRP A 157 -15.17 -17.70 -7.54
CA TRP A 157 -15.35 -17.33 -6.13
C TRP A 157 -15.43 -15.82 -5.94
N SER A 158 -14.72 -15.05 -6.77
CA SER A 158 -14.65 -13.60 -6.70
C SER A 158 -14.75 -12.99 -8.10
N TYR A 159 -15.32 -11.79 -8.22
CA TYR A 159 -15.28 -11.02 -9.47
C TYR A 159 -13.85 -10.57 -9.82
N GLY A 160 -12.96 -10.50 -8.83
CA GLY A 160 -11.55 -10.24 -9.04
C GLY A 160 -10.73 -10.47 -7.77
N ALA A 161 -9.47 -10.82 -7.97
CA ALA A 161 -8.48 -10.85 -6.93
C ALA A 161 -7.23 -10.13 -7.45
N ASP A 162 -6.68 -9.21 -6.66
CA ASP A 162 -5.50 -8.46 -7.04
C ASP A 162 -4.51 -8.33 -5.90
N SER A 163 -3.27 -7.97 -6.25
CA SER A 163 -2.26 -7.57 -5.29
C SER A 163 -1.46 -6.37 -5.77
N ARG A 164 -1.05 -5.52 -4.82
CA ARG A 164 -0.35 -4.27 -5.11
C ARG A 164 0.67 -3.96 -4.04
N LEU A 165 1.75 -3.31 -4.45
CA LEU A 165 2.71 -2.66 -3.55
C LEU A 165 2.40 -1.16 -3.54
N TRP A 166 2.09 -0.63 -2.36
CA TRP A 166 1.77 0.78 -2.25
C TRP A 166 3.06 1.59 -2.10
N PRO A 167 3.33 2.60 -2.93
CA PRO A 167 4.57 3.35 -2.85
C PRO A 167 4.68 4.09 -1.51
N ALA A 168 5.87 4.09 -0.92
CA ALA A 168 6.19 4.77 0.34
C ALA A 168 7.65 5.25 0.31
N ARG A 169 8.04 6.15 1.23
CA ARG A 169 9.45 6.55 1.41
C ARG A 169 10.24 5.55 2.25
N GLY A 170 9.58 4.92 3.22
CA GLY A 170 10.13 3.84 4.06
C GLY A 170 9.53 2.48 3.70
N PRO A 171 9.42 1.55 4.66
CA PRO A 171 8.76 0.26 4.43
C PRO A 171 7.35 0.47 3.87
N ARG A 172 6.98 -0.36 2.90
CA ARG A 172 5.68 -0.27 2.22
C ARG A 172 4.79 -1.46 2.54
N ILE A 173 3.51 -1.35 2.19
CA ILE A 173 2.56 -2.44 2.30
C ILE A 173 2.46 -3.15 0.94
N PHE A 174 2.67 -4.47 0.98
CA PHE A 174 2.12 -5.38 0.00
C PHE A 174 0.70 -5.74 0.45
N LEU A 175 -0.27 -5.55 -0.43
CA LEU A 175 -1.69 -5.78 -0.16
C LEU A 175 -2.24 -6.75 -1.21
N ALA A 176 -2.89 -7.83 -0.79
CA ALA A 176 -3.70 -8.68 -1.66
C ALA A 176 -5.17 -8.59 -1.23
N VAL A 177 -6.06 -8.38 -2.19
CA VAL A 177 -7.50 -8.20 -1.95
C VAL A 177 -8.28 -9.18 -2.81
N ALA A 178 -9.27 -9.83 -2.19
CA ALA A 178 -10.29 -10.58 -2.89
C ALA A 178 -11.66 -10.26 -2.30
N SER A 179 -12.70 -10.25 -3.14
CA SER A 179 -14.07 -9.98 -2.70
C SER A 179 -14.99 -11.14 -3.04
N PRO A 180 -14.84 -12.29 -2.36
CA PRO A 180 -15.67 -13.45 -2.66
C PRO A 180 -17.12 -13.27 -2.22
N GLU A 181 -18.00 -14.10 -2.78
CA GLU A 181 -19.36 -14.23 -2.28
C GLU A 181 -19.36 -14.66 -0.80
N LEU A 182 -20.23 -14.04 0.01
CA LEU A 182 -20.26 -14.22 1.47
C LEU A 182 -20.56 -15.68 1.88
N SER A 183 -21.48 -16.34 1.18
CA SER A 183 -21.90 -17.73 1.43
C SER A 183 -20.71 -18.69 1.33
N LEU A 184 -19.95 -18.55 0.25
CA LEU A 184 -18.78 -19.34 -0.06
C LEU A 184 -17.61 -19.05 0.89
N ALA A 185 -17.35 -17.78 1.20
CA ALA A 185 -16.29 -17.40 2.13
C ALA A 185 -16.54 -17.99 3.54
N LYS A 186 -17.79 -17.99 4.00
CA LYS A 186 -18.18 -18.61 5.27
C LYS A 186 -18.00 -20.12 5.25
N HIS A 187 -18.45 -20.79 4.17
CA HIS A 187 -18.31 -22.23 4.03
C HIS A 187 -16.85 -22.67 4.10
N GLU A 188 -15.97 -21.99 3.37
CA GLU A 188 -14.55 -22.38 3.34
C GLU A 188 -13.81 -22.11 4.63
N PHE A 189 -14.06 -20.97 5.26
CA PHE A 189 -13.47 -20.70 6.57
C PHE A 189 -13.95 -21.71 7.62
N ALA A 190 -15.24 -22.08 7.60
CA ALA A 190 -15.79 -23.08 8.50
C ALA A 190 -15.22 -24.48 8.24
N ALA A 191 -15.02 -24.86 6.98
CA ALA A 191 -14.49 -26.18 6.59
C ALA A 191 -13.00 -26.33 6.90
N ASN A 192 -12.21 -25.27 6.71
CA ASN A 192 -10.75 -25.36 6.72
C ASN A 192 -10.08 -24.63 7.90
N GLY A 193 -10.81 -23.81 8.65
CA GLY A 193 -10.26 -22.92 9.69
C GLY A 193 -9.31 -21.83 9.16
N ARG A 194 -9.14 -21.75 7.83
CA ARG A 194 -8.29 -20.80 7.11
C ARG A 194 -8.74 -20.70 5.66
N PHE A 195 -8.55 -19.51 5.07
CA PHE A 195 -8.65 -19.37 3.61
C PHE A 195 -7.43 -20.01 2.95
N GLN A 196 -7.64 -21.08 2.18
CA GLN A 196 -6.55 -21.72 1.43
C GLN A 196 -6.34 -21.01 0.10
N PHE A 197 -5.31 -20.15 0.03
CA PHE A 197 -4.76 -19.68 -1.24
C PHE A 197 -3.82 -20.77 -1.79
N GLN A 198 -4.38 -21.78 -2.45
CA GLN A 198 -3.58 -22.75 -3.20
C GLN A 198 -3.04 -22.06 -4.45
N LEU A 199 -1.75 -21.70 -4.41
CA LEU A 199 -1.04 -21.38 -5.64
C LEU A 199 -0.87 -22.69 -6.44
N PRO A 200 -1.20 -22.73 -7.74
CA PRO A 200 -1.06 -23.94 -8.55
C PRO A 200 0.38 -24.47 -8.53
N ALA A 201 0.51 -25.77 -8.80
CA ALA A 201 1.64 -26.61 -8.42
C ALA A 201 3.04 -26.36 -9.04
N PRO A 202 3.33 -25.42 -9.96
CA PRO A 202 4.74 -25.13 -10.25
C PRO A 202 5.43 -24.30 -9.14
N CYS A 203 4.69 -23.81 -8.13
CA CYS A 203 5.22 -22.86 -7.15
C CYS A 203 6.32 -23.42 -6.22
N LYS A 204 6.47 -24.74 -6.07
CA LYS A 204 7.57 -25.32 -5.28
C LYS A 204 8.94 -25.18 -5.97
N GLU A 205 8.99 -25.00 -7.30
CA GLU A 205 10.25 -24.84 -8.03
C GLU A 205 10.72 -23.39 -8.17
N PHE A 206 9.81 -22.42 -8.11
CA PHE A 206 10.14 -21.00 -8.29
C PHE A 206 10.63 -20.33 -7.00
N TRP A 207 10.22 -20.84 -5.83
CA TRP A 207 10.67 -20.39 -4.51
C TRP A 207 11.93 -21.12 -4.00
N ARG A 208 12.45 -22.11 -4.74
CA ARG A 208 13.82 -22.58 -4.50
C ARG A 208 14.77 -21.47 -4.94
N PRO A 209 15.73 -21.04 -4.10
CA PRO A 209 16.72 -20.05 -4.51
C PRO A 209 17.52 -20.64 -5.68
N ARG A 210 17.16 -20.28 -6.91
CA ARG A 210 18.01 -20.56 -8.06
C ARG A 210 19.21 -19.64 -7.93
N ARG A 211 20.39 -20.22 -7.68
CA ARG A 211 21.72 -19.59 -7.78
C ARG A 211 21.93 -18.78 -9.08
N ALA A 212 21.08 -18.93 -10.08
CA ALA A 212 21.28 -18.41 -11.43
C ALA A 212 21.13 -16.88 -11.61
N ILE A 213 20.63 -16.12 -10.62
CA ILE A 213 20.51 -14.64 -10.77
C ILE A 213 21.80 -13.91 -10.31
N SER A 214 22.62 -14.51 -9.44
CA SER A 214 23.93 -13.90 -9.09
C SER A 214 24.92 -13.95 -10.25
N ASP A 215 24.84 -14.96 -11.10
CA ASP A 215 25.90 -15.22 -12.08
C ASP A 215 25.78 -14.33 -13.34
N HIS A 216 24.60 -13.73 -13.58
CA HIS A 216 24.40 -12.81 -14.70
C HIS A 216 24.74 -11.35 -14.37
N LEU A 217 24.82 -10.99 -13.08
CA LEU A 217 25.22 -9.64 -12.63
C LEU A 217 26.71 -9.54 -12.27
N ALA A 218 27.45 -10.64 -12.29
CA ALA A 218 28.91 -10.66 -12.11
C ALA A 218 29.69 -10.63 -13.44
N ALA A 219 29.00 -10.54 -14.58
CA ALA A 219 29.58 -10.58 -15.93
C ALA A 219 29.27 -9.32 -16.78
N GLN A 220 28.89 -8.21 -16.15
CA GLN A 220 28.84 -6.87 -16.73
C GLN A 220 29.60 -5.91 -15.82
#